data_AF-A0A821BLY2-F1
#
_entry.id   AF-A0A821BLY2-F1
#
_cell.length_a   1.000
_cell.length_b   1.000
_cell.length_c   1.000
_cell.angle_alpha   90.00
_cell.angle_beta   90.00
_cell.angle_gamma   90.00
#
_symmetry.space_group_name_H-M   'P 1'
#
loop_
_entity.id
_entity.type
_entity.pdbx_description
1 polymer ?
#
loop_
_entity_poly.entity_id
_entity_poly.type
_entity_poly.pdbx_seq_one_letter_code
_entity_poly.pdbx_strand_id
1 'polypeptide(L)'
;SNTTLSTLSLVSDDISCLRQPDWMLLSNIVHAFDTFSPLFEVQHMIQFLTRTSADYQYILQQSRNIVNVIYQSIQSSISAAADFRIMTTDEQCSLVQRNMHGIWAFYSMVICHQCKMFDSVESKNIMTPLYGSDSVEYVRSITVRLDPDLTLVKLILMVLSFSSNCFAVNEDQNMKRDSLLMGTFRLFGSQNAYVEVMWKYMLYRYGYFESAKRFCELIKIMLDEITLSSTINDNNKVHNDLLNKITEETERSLIIDRCQDIPLWGKTET
;
A
#
# COMPACT_ATOMS: atom_id res chain seq x y z
N SER A 1 -11.43 -49.35 3.03
CA SER A 1 -11.09 -48.46 4.15
C SER A 1 -12.06 -47.30 4.13
N ASN A 2 -12.99 -47.26 5.08
CA ASN A 2 -14.02 -46.23 5.17
C ASN A 2 -13.41 -44.96 5.76
N THR A 3 -13.14 -43.96 4.92
CA THR A 3 -12.88 -42.58 5.35
C THR A 3 -14.22 -41.92 5.64
N THR A 4 -14.67 -42.01 6.89
CA THR A 4 -15.73 -41.15 7.41
C THR A 4 -15.20 -39.71 7.42
N LEU A 5 -15.60 -38.91 6.42
CA LEU A 5 -15.53 -37.46 6.50
C LEU A 5 -16.41 -37.05 7.68
N SER A 6 -15.80 -36.63 8.78
CA SER A 6 -16.53 -35.95 9.85
C SER A 6 -17.01 -34.61 9.28
N THR A 7 -18.30 -34.51 9.00
CA THR A 7 -18.97 -33.23 8.75
C THR A 7 -18.89 -32.41 10.03
N LEU A 8 -17.99 -31.42 10.06
CA LEU A 8 -17.96 -30.40 11.10
C LEU A 8 -19.36 -29.76 11.16
N SER A 9 -19.93 -29.74 12.36
CA SER A 9 -21.23 -29.11 12.66
C SER A 9 -21.09 -27.59 12.61
N LEU A 10 -21.32 -27.01 11.43
CA LEU A 10 -21.26 -25.57 11.14
C LEU A 10 -22.30 -24.69 11.90
N VAL A 11 -23.06 -25.25 12.84
CA VAL A 11 -24.10 -24.54 13.61
C VAL A 11 -23.67 -24.25 15.06
N SER A 12 -22.61 -24.88 15.55
CA SER A 12 -22.03 -24.64 16.89
C SER A 12 -20.73 -23.82 16.87
N ASP A 13 -20.14 -23.63 15.70
CA ASP A 13 -18.84 -22.97 15.51
C ASP A 13 -19.09 -21.60 14.89
N ASP A 14 -19.13 -20.57 15.72
CA ASP A 14 -19.20 -19.16 15.30
C ASP A 14 -18.04 -18.84 14.34
N ILE A 15 -18.32 -18.84 13.03
CA ILE A 15 -17.32 -18.77 11.95
C ILE A 15 -16.61 -17.39 11.94
N SER A 16 -17.15 -16.41 12.67
CA SER A 16 -16.55 -15.11 12.87
C SER A 16 -15.65 -15.10 14.12
N CYS A 17 -14.36 -15.43 13.99
CA CYS A 17 -13.35 -15.09 15.00
C CYS A 17 -13.13 -13.57 15.15
N LEU A 18 -13.79 -12.74 14.33
CA LEU A 18 -13.77 -11.29 14.44
C LEU A 18 -14.60 -10.85 15.64
N ARG A 19 -13.92 -10.30 16.63
CA ARG A 19 -14.55 -9.66 17.80
C ARG A 19 -14.90 -8.21 17.46
N GLN A 20 -15.68 -7.57 18.33
CA GLN A 20 -16.05 -6.16 18.16
C GLN A 20 -14.84 -5.22 17.92
N PRO A 21 -13.68 -5.36 18.61
CA PRO A 21 -12.49 -4.55 18.31
C PRO A 21 -11.94 -4.80 16.91
N ASP A 22 -11.98 -6.04 16.42
CA ASP A 22 -11.52 -6.38 15.06
C ASP A 22 -12.39 -5.72 14.00
N TRP A 23 -13.72 -5.73 14.19
CA TRP A 23 -14.67 -5.04 13.30
C TRP A 23 -14.49 -3.53 13.31
N MET A 24 -14.22 -2.94 14.47
CA MET A 24 -13.95 -1.52 14.59
C MET A 24 -12.66 -1.15 13.86
N LEU A 25 -11.59 -1.93 14.03
CA LEU A 25 -10.33 -1.73 13.32
C LEU A 25 -10.53 -1.84 11.80
N LEU A 26 -11.20 -2.88 11.33
CA LEU A 26 -11.52 -3.07 9.91
C LEU A 26 -12.32 -1.90 9.34
N SER A 27 -13.36 -1.47 10.04
CA SER A 27 -14.20 -0.34 9.61
C SER A 27 -13.39 0.96 9.53
N ASN A 28 -12.50 1.21 10.49
CA ASN A 28 -11.65 2.40 10.49
C ASN A 28 -10.68 2.39 9.31
N ILE A 29 -10.06 1.23 9.02
CA ILE A 29 -9.18 1.07 7.86
C ILE A 29 -9.95 1.34 6.56
N VAL A 30 -11.10 0.68 6.40
CA VAL A 30 -11.93 0.83 5.19
C VAL A 30 -12.36 2.29 5.01
N HIS A 31 -12.85 2.93 6.08
CA HIS A 31 -13.27 4.31 6.06
C HIS A 31 -12.13 5.28 5.72
N ALA A 32 -10.93 5.08 6.28
CA ALA A 32 -9.77 5.90 5.96
C ALA A 32 -9.40 5.79 4.47
N PHE A 33 -9.33 4.58 3.93
CA PHE A 33 -9.02 4.37 2.51
C PHE A 33 -10.09 4.95 1.57
N ASP A 34 -11.37 4.81 1.90
CA ASP A 34 -12.45 5.36 1.08
C ASP A 34 -12.49 6.89 1.12
N THR A 35 -12.18 7.47 2.28
CA THR A 35 -12.12 8.94 2.45
C THR A 35 -11.00 9.56 1.63
N PHE A 36 -9.84 8.90 1.56
CA PHE A 36 -8.66 9.42 0.88
C PHE A 36 -8.41 8.75 -0.48
N SER A 37 -9.37 8.00 -1.03
CA SER A 37 -9.15 7.23 -2.26
C SER A 37 -8.81 8.15 -3.45
N PRO A 38 -7.72 7.89 -4.19
CA PRO A 38 -7.35 8.70 -5.35
C PRO A 38 -8.05 8.21 -6.63
N LEU A 39 -8.86 7.14 -6.53
CA LEU A 39 -9.31 6.36 -7.69
C LEU A 39 -10.05 7.23 -8.72
N PHE A 40 -11.01 8.03 -8.27
CA PHE A 40 -11.81 8.88 -9.16
C PHE A 40 -10.94 9.91 -9.90
N GLU A 41 -10.05 10.57 -9.17
CA GLU A 41 -9.18 11.61 -9.72
C GLU A 41 -8.19 11.01 -10.72
N VAL A 42 -7.52 9.91 -10.35
CA VAL A 42 -6.57 9.20 -11.23
C VAL A 42 -7.27 8.66 -12.46
N GLN A 43 -8.48 8.10 -12.33
CA GLN A 43 -9.27 7.63 -13.46
C GLN A 43 -9.57 8.78 -14.44
N HIS A 44 -9.94 9.96 -13.93
CA HIS A 44 -10.17 11.14 -14.76
C HIS A 44 -8.88 11.60 -15.47
N MET A 45 -7.74 11.63 -14.77
CA MET A 45 -6.44 11.99 -15.37
C MET A 45 -6.03 11.01 -16.49
N ILE A 46 -6.20 9.70 -16.28
CA ILE A 46 -5.90 8.67 -17.29
C ILE A 46 -6.81 8.82 -18.52
N GLN A 47 -8.11 9.04 -18.32
CA GLN A 47 -9.05 9.26 -19.42
C GLN A 47 -8.72 10.51 -20.22
N PHE A 48 -8.26 11.58 -19.57
CA PHE A 48 -7.83 12.79 -20.24
C PHE A 48 -6.56 12.54 -21.07
N LEU A 49 -5.57 11.87 -20.49
CA LEU A 49 -4.31 11.53 -21.14
C LEU A 49 -4.50 10.66 -22.39
N THR A 50 -5.36 9.66 -22.31
CA THR A 50 -5.62 8.74 -23.43
C THR A 50 -6.36 9.41 -24.60
N ARG A 51 -7.04 10.53 -24.37
CA ARG A 51 -7.79 11.28 -25.39
C ARG A 51 -6.99 12.41 -26.06
N THR A 52 -5.86 12.79 -25.49
CA THR A 52 -5.06 13.92 -25.99
C THR A 52 -3.87 13.42 -26.81
N SER A 53 -3.64 14.01 -27.99
CA SER A 53 -2.38 13.85 -28.73
C SER A 53 -1.33 14.77 -28.09
N ALA A 54 -0.93 14.43 -26.87
CA ALA A 54 -0.01 15.23 -26.10
C ALA A 54 1.44 14.89 -26.45
N ASP A 55 2.33 15.88 -26.33
CA ASP A 55 3.76 15.64 -26.43
C ASP A 55 4.29 14.87 -25.20
N TYR A 56 5.54 14.40 -25.30
CA TYR A 56 6.19 13.63 -24.25
C TYR A 56 6.35 14.40 -22.93
N GLN A 57 6.58 15.71 -22.98
CA GLN A 57 6.77 16.54 -21.78
C GLN A 57 5.46 16.66 -20.99
N TYR A 58 4.35 16.82 -21.69
CA TYR A 58 3.03 16.83 -21.08
C TYR A 58 2.70 15.48 -20.42
N ILE A 59 2.98 14.37 -21.11
CA ILE A 59 2.78 13.01 -20.57
C ILE A 59 3.59 12.80 -19.29
N LEU A 60 4.85 13.23 -19.27
CA LEU A 60 5.70 13.18 -18.07
C LEU A 60 5.11 14.00 -16.93
N GLN A 61 4.64 15.22 -17.20
CA GLN A 61 4.06 16.08 -16.16
C GLN A 61 2.78 15.47 -15.57
N GLN A 62 1.89 14.93 -16.39
CA GLN A 62 0.69 14.27 -15.87
C GLN A 62 1.00 12.97 -15.13
N SER A 63 1.99 12.21 -15.60
CA SER A 63 2.47 11.03 -14.87
C SER A 63 2.97 11.41 -13.48
N ARG A 64 3.70 12.51 -13.34
CA ARG A 64 4.08 13.06 -12.02
C ARG A 64 2.88 13.43 -11.17
N ASN A 65 1.87 14.09 -11.76
CA ASN A 65 0.66 14.47 -11.02
C ASN A 65 -0.08 13.22 -10.49
N ILE A 66 -0.23 12.17 -11.30
CA ILE A 66 -0.83 10.90 -10.88
C ILE A 66 -0.04 10.29 -9.73
N VAL A 67 1.29 10.23 -9.83
CA VAL A 67 2.16 9.70 -8.78
C VAL A 67 1.96 10.49 -7.48
N ASN A 68 1.95 11.82 -7.54
CA ASN A 68 1.74 12.68 -6.37
C ASN A 68 0.39 12.44 -5.69
N VAL A 69 -0.69 12.34 -6.46
CA VAL A 69 -2.05 12.12 -5.91
C VAL A 69 -2.14 10.77 -5.21
N ILE A 70 -1.57 9.71 -5.79
CA ILE A 70 -1.52 8.38 -5.17
C ILE A 70 -0.70 8.43 -3.87
N TYR A 71 0.44 9.11 -3.89
CA TYR A 71 1.32 9.22 -2.73
C TYR A 71 0.66 9.96 -1.57
N GLN A 72 0.03 11.11 -1.84
CA GLN A 72 -0.71 11.90 -0.85
C GLN A 72 -1.89 11.12 -0.25
N SER A 73 -2.58 10.34 -1.08
CA SER A 73 -3.65 9.44 -0.64
C SER A 73 -3.14 8.41 0.36
N ILE A 74 -2.07 7.68 0.02
CA ILE A 74 -1.46 6.69 0.92
C ILE A 74 -1.02 7.35 2.22
N GLN A 75 -0.32 8.49 2.14
CA GLN A 75 0.15 9.21 3.32
C GLN A 75 -1.03 9.59 4.23
N SER A 76 -2.11 10.11 3.65
CA SER A 76 -3.30 10.51 4.41
C SER A 76 -4.01 9.31 5.04
N SER A 77 -4.10 8.17 4.34
CA SER A 77 -4.63 6.92 4.88
C SER A 77 -3.79 6.38 6.05
N ILE A 78 -2.46 6.37 5.92
CA ILE A 78 -1.56 5.92 6.99
C ILE A 78 -1.62 6.88 8.19
N SER A 79 -1.59 8.19 7.96
CA SER A 79 -1.68 9.22 9.00
C SER A 79 -3.02 9.20 9.74
N ALA A 80 -4.06 8.61 9.17
CA ALA A 80 -5.34 8.39 9.85
C ALA A 80 -5.30 7.23 10.86
N ALA A 81 -4.34 6.31 10.74
CA ALA A 81 -4.23 5.15 11.63
C ALA A 81 -3.77 5.57 13.04
N ALA A 82 -4.44 5.03 14.06
CA ALA A 82 -4.12 5.31 15.45
C ALA A 82 -2.67 4.90 15.80
N ASP A 83 -2.22 3.75 15.29
CA ASP A 83 -0.86 3.25 15.48
C ASP A 83 0.21 4.21 14.93
N PHE A 84 -0.07 4.89 13.82
CA PHE A 84 0.85 5.89 13.26
C PHE A 84 0.89 7.14 14.13
N ARG A 85 -0.27 7.62 14.60
CA ARG A 85 -0.37 8.87 15.37
C ARG A 85 0.31 8.82 16.74
N ILE A 86 0.44 7.64 17.33
CA ILE A 86 1.12 7.46 18.63
C ILE A 86 2.66 7.40 18.50
N MET A 87 3.19 7.28 17.29
CA MET A 87 4.63 7.29 17.04
C MET A 87 5.21 8.70 17.22
N THR A 88 6.50 8.76 17.55
CA THR A 88 7.27 10.01 17.47
C THR A 88 7.43 10.44 16.01
N THR A 89 7.68 11.73 15.77
CA THR A 89 7.91 12.24 14.40
C THR A 89 9.07 11.52 13.72
N ASP A 90 10.16 11.25 14.45
CA ASP A 90 11.30 10.53 13.90
C ASP A 90 10.92 9.10 13.49
N GLU A 91 10.09 8.41 14.29
CA GLU A 91 9.56 7.09 13.94
C GLU A 91 8.60 7.17 12.74
N GLN A 92 7.74 8.18 12.66
CA GLN A 92 6.84 8.38 11.51
C GLN A 92 7.61 8.61 10.22
N CYS A 93 8.61 9.51 10.25
CA CYS A 93 9.47 9.80 9.11
C CYS A 93 10.25 8.56 8.68
N SER A 94 10.86 7.85 9.64
CA SER A 94 11.56 6.59 9.33
C SER A 94 10.61 5.56 8.74
N LEU A 95 9.38 5.40 9.26
CA LEU A 95 8.42 4.44 8.71
C LEU A 95 8.06 4.75 7.25
N VAL A 96 7.78 6.02 6.96
CA VAL A 96 7.46 6.46 5.60
C VAL A 96 8.65 6.28 4.67
N GLN A 97 9.85 6.71 5.07
CA GLN A 97 11.07 6.51 4.29
C GLN A 97 11.28 5.05 3.88
N ARG A 98 11.03 4.13 4.81
CA ARG A 98 11.29 2.70 4.65
C ARG A 98 10.27 2.01 3.76
N ASN A 99 8.99 2.33 3.93
CA ASN A 99 7.92 1.51 3.40
C ASN A 99 7.21 2.15 2.20
N MET A 100 7.31 3.46 2.05
CA MET A 100 6.41 4.19 1.14
C MET A 100 6.62 3.83 -0.33
N HIS A 101 7.84 3.49 -0.74
CA HIS A 101 8.09 3.03 -2.10
C HIS A 101 7.31 1.74 -2.44
N GLY A 102 7.42 0.71 -1.59
CA GLY A 102 6.72 -0.56 -1.79
C GLY A 102 5.21 -0.42 -1.68
N ILE A 103 4.72 0.38 -0.73
CA ILE A 103 3.28 0.68 -0.60
C ILE A 103 2.77 1.40 -1.84
N TRP A 104 3.52 2.40 -2.32
CA TRP A 104 3.18 3.15 -3.53
C TRP A 104 3.15 2.25 -4.76
N ALA A 105 4.14 1.40 -4.95
CA ALA A 105 4.20 0.49 -6.08
C ALA A 105 3.03 -0.51 -6.06
N PHE A 106 2.77 -1.14 -4.91
CA PHE A 106 1.62 -2.05 -4.75
C PHE A 106 0.28 -1.33 -4.96
N TYR A 107 0.07 -0.17 -4.34
CA TYR A 107 -1.19 0.56 -4.48
C TYR A 107 -1.39 1.12 -5.88
N SER A 108 -0.32 1.58 -6.55
CA SER A 108 -0.38 2.03 -7.93
C SER A 108 -0.82 0.91 -8.87
N MET A 109 -0.37 -0.32 -8.66
CA MET A 109 -0.87 -1.47 -9.42
C MET A 109 -2.37 -1.70 -9.22
N VAL A 110 -2.87 -1.57 -7.99
CA VAL A 110 -4.30 -1.67 -7.67
C VAL A 110 -5.09 -0.58 -8.40
N ILE A 111 -4.64 0.68 -8.32
CA ILE A 111 -5.30 1.80 -9.00
C ILE A 111 -5.28 1.60 -10.51
N CYS A 112 -4.15 1.23 -11.09
CA CYS A 112 -4.03 0.93 -12.52
C CYS A 112 -4.97 -0.20 -12.95
N HIS A 113 -5.12 -1.25 -12.13
CA HIS A 113 -6.07 -2.33 -12.37
C HIS A 113 -7.52 -1.83 -12.35
N GLN A 114 -7.91 -1.09 -11.32
CA GLN A 114 -9.27 -0.52 -11.19
C GLN A 114 -9.60 0.46 -12.33
N CYS A 115 -8.61 1.22 -12.79
CA CYS A 115 -8.73 2.13 -13.94
C CYS A 115 -8.67 1.41 -15.30
N LYS A 116 -8.46 0.09 -15.34
CA LYS A 116 -8.24 -0.71 -16.57
C LYS A 116 -7.11 -0.15 -17.44
N MET A 117 -6.10 0.41 -16.81
CA MET A 117 -5.02 1.10 -17.49
C MET A 117 -4.26 0.14 -18.43
N PHE A 118 -4.02 -1.11 -18.01
CA PHE A 118 -3.32 -2.09 -18.84
C PHE A 118 -4.18 -2.77 -19.90
N ASP A 119 -5.49 -2.52 -19.92
CA ASP A 119 -6.40 -3.07 -20.93
C ASP A 119 -6.49 -2.18 -22.17
N SER A 120 -6.13 -0.90 -22.07
CA SER A 120 -6.15 0.04 -23.19
C SER A 120 -4.81 0.07 -23.94
N VAL A 121 -4.88 0.09 -25.28
CA VAL A 121 -3.69 0.18 -26.13
C VAL A 121 -3.03 1.55 -25.94
N GLU A 122 -3.83 2.59 -25.74
CA GLU A 122 -3.39 3.97 -25.53
C GLU A 122 -2.54 4.09 -24.27
N SER A 123 -2.99 3.56 -23.13
CA SER A 123 -2.19 3.58 -21.91
C SER A 123 -0.92 2.73 -22.01
N LYS A 124 -0.95 1.59 -22.72
CA LYS A 124 0.28 0.83 -23.00
C LYS A 124 1.29 1.64 -23.81
N ASN A 125 0.82 2.37 -24.82
CA ASN A 125 1.66 3.24 -25.64
C ASN A 125 2.25 4.41 -24.83
N ILE A 126 1.55 4.88 -23.80
CA ILE A 126 2.05 5.91 -22.86
C ILE A 126 3.12 5.34 -21.92
N MET A 127 2.93 4.13 -21.39
CA MET A 127 3.81 3.54 -20.37
C MET A 127 5.08 2.92 -20.95
N THR A 128 5.01 2.35 -22.15
CA THR A 128 6.13 1.62 -22.78
C THR A 128 7.38 2.49 -22.96
N PRO A 129 7.30 3.76 -23.39
CA PRO A 129 8.47 4.63 -23.45
C PRO A 129 9.10 4.95 -22.10
N LEU A 130 8.30 4.91 -21.01
CA LEU A 130 8.76 5.27 -19.66
C LEU A 130 9.39 4.09 -18.92
N TYR A 131 8.85 2.89 -19.10
CA TYR A 131 9.21 1.71 -18.30
C TYR A 131 9.74 0.52 -19.12
N GLY A 132 9.63 0.58 -20.45
CA GLY A 132 9.94 -0.54 -21.34
C GLY A 132 8.79 -1.53 -21.48
N SER A 133 8.74 -2.22 -22.63
CA SER A 133 7.65 -3.15 -22.95
C SER A 133 7.60 -4.34 -22.00
N ASP A 134 8.77 -4.88 -21.61
CA ASP A 134 8.85 -6.06 -20.75
C ASP A 134 8.29 -5.75 -19.35
N SER A 135 8.66 -4.61 -18.76
CA SER A 135 8.13 -4.16 -17.48
C SER A 135 6.62 -3.94 -17.54
N VAL A 136 6.12 -3.29 -18.58
CA VAL A 136 4.67 -3.02 -18.74
C VAL A 136 3.88 -4.32 -18.85
N GLU A 137 4.38 -5.30 -19.61
CA GLU A 137 3.71 -6.58 -19.76
C GLU A 137 3.82 -7.43 -18.49
N TYR A 138 4.93 -7.35 -17.78
CA TYR A 138 5.08 -8.01 -16.49
C TYR A 138 4.13 -7.44 -15.44
N VAL A 139 4.03 -6.11 -15.33
CA VAL A 139 3.02 -5.45 -14.48
C VAL A 139 1.61 -5.91 -14.84
N ARG A 140 1.27 -5.94 -16.13
CA ARG A 140 -0.05 -6.41 -16.59
C ARG A 140 -0.33 -7.82 -16.08
N SER A 141 0.64 -8.73 -16.18
CA SER A 141 0.50 -10.12 -15.70
C SER A 141 0.28 -10.22 -14.18
N ILE A 142 0.86 -9.29 -13.40
CA ILE A 142 0.65 -9.20 -11.95
C ILE A 142 -0.76 -8.66 -11.68
N THR A 143 -1.16 -7.56 -12.34
CA THR A 143 -2.45 -6.90 -12.08
C THR A 143 -3.66 -7.79 -12.38
N VAL A 144 -3.58 -8.68 -13.36
CA VAL A 144 -4.67 -9.63 -13.68
C VAL A 144 -4.91 -10.64 -12.56
N ARG A 145 -3.92 -10.86 -11.68
CA ARG A 145 -4.00 -11.77 -10.53
C ARG A 145 -4.44 -11.07 -9.23
N LEU A 146 -4.61 -9.74 -9.23
CA LEU A 146 -5.03 -9.02 -8.03
C LEU A 146 -6.40 -9.50 -7.54
N ASP A 147 -6.55 -9.57 -6.21
CA ASP A 147 -7.81 -9.98 -5.60
C ASP A 147 -8.90 -8.92 -5.89
N PRO A 148 -10.09 -9.31 -6.36
CA PRO A 148 -11.19 -8.38 -6.58
C PRO A 148 -11.72 -7.76 -5.28
N ASP A 149 -11.45 -8.34 -4.11
CA ASP A 149 -11.87 -7.81 -2.83
C ASP A 149 -10.97 -6.66 -2.36
N LEU A 150 -11.46 -5.44 -2.59
CA LEU A 150 -10.78 -4.22 -2.16
C LEU A 150 -10.61 -4.11 -0.64
N THR A 151 -11.41 -4.81 0.18
CA THR A 151 -11.20 -4.82 1.63
C THR A 151 -9.89 -5.53 1.99
N LEU A 152 -9.56 -6.64 1.31
CA LEU A 152 -8.27 -7.30 1.48
C LEU A 152 -7.11 -6.41 1.04
N VAL A 153 -7.29 -5.69 -0.07
CA VAL A 153 -6.28 -4.74 -0.57
C VAL A 153 -6.00 -3.64 0.46
N LYS A 154 -7.05 -3.07 1.07
CA LYS A 154 -6.90 -2.05 2.11
C LYS A 154 -6.19 -2.60 3.36
N LEU A 155 -6.50 -3.82 3.76
CA LEU A 155 -5.85 -4.49 4.89
C LEU A 155 -4.36 -4.78 4.62
N ILE A 156 -4.02 -5.32 3.45
CA ILE A 156 -2.62 -5.62 3.12
C ILE A 156 -1.78 -4.33 3.00
N LEU A 157 -2.37 -3.22 2.54
CA LEU A 157 -1.70 -1.92 2.54
C LEU A 157 -1.33 -1.49 3.97
N MET A 158 -2.19 -1.73 4.97
CA MET A 158 -1.85 -1.48 6.37
C MET A 158 -0.75 -2.41 6.87
N VAL A 159 -0.79 -3.70 6.52
CA VAL A 159 0.27 -4.67 6.85
C VAL A 159 1.62 -4.23 6.29
N LEU A 160 1.65 -3.72 5.05
CA LEU A 160 2.85 -3.21 4.40
C LEU A 160 3.31 -1.88 5.01
N SER A 161 2.37 -1.01 5.39
CA SER A 161 2.66 0.28 6.02
C SER A 161 3.42 0.16 7.32
N PHE A 162 3.10 -0.87 8.11
CA PHE A 162 3.76 -1.16 9.38
C PHE A 162 4.77 -2.32 9.26
N SER A 163 5.23 -2.65 8.05
CA SER A 163 6.22 -3.70 7.85
C SER A 163 7.63 -3.23 8.21
N SER A 164 8.43 -4.12 8.78
CA SER A 164 9.87 -3.90 8.91
C SER A 164 10.66 -4.21 7.64
N ASN A 165 10.03 -4.90 6.67
CA ASN A 165 10.73 -5.60 5.58
C ASN A 165 10.64 -4.90 4.21
N CYS A 166 9.94 -3.78 4.07
CA CYS A 166 9.84 -3.10 2.77
C CYS A 166 11.15 -2.41 2.32
N PHE A 167 12.23 -2.51 3.12
CA PHE A 167 13.61 -2.17 2.73
C PHE A 167 14.13 -2.90 1.50
N ALA A 168 13.53 -4.03 1.12
CA ALA A 168 14.04 -4.86 0.03
C ALA A 168 14.18 -4.11 -1.31
N VAL A 169 13.56 -2.94 -1.45
CA VAL A 169 13.60 -2.14 -2.67
C VAL A 169 14.56 -0.94 -2.61
N ASN A 170 15.04 -0.53 -1.41
CA ASN A 170 15.92 0.63 -1.26
C ASN A 170 17.04 0.36 -0.22
N GLU A 171 18.11 -0.28 -0.67
CA GLU A 171 19.24 -0.70 0.18
C GLU A 171 20.14 0.47 0.64
N ASP A 172 20.06 1.64 -0.01
CA ASP A 172 20.96 2.77 0.21
C ASP A 172 20.63 3.61 1.47
N GLN A 173 19.55 3.30 2.20
CA GLN A 173 19.16 4.06 3.39
C GLN A 173 20.09 3.81 4.58
N ASN A 174 20.73 4.89 5.03
CA ASN A 174 21.77 4.86 6.06
C ASN A 174 21.18 4.62 7.47
N MET A 175 20.98 3.36 7.86
CA MET A 175 20.35 2.92 9.11
C MET A 175 21.06 3.31 10.43
N LYS A 176 22.18 4.05 10.38
CA LYS A 176 23.08 4.27 11.53
C LYS A 176 22.46 5.05 12.70
N ARG A 177 21.30 5.69 12.51
CA ARG A 177 20.55 6.42 13.56
C ARG A 177 19.04 6.18 13.47
N ASP A 178 18.64 4.96 13.14
CA ASP A 178 17.23 4.67 12.95
C ASP A 178 16.49 4.61 14.29
N SER A 179 15.68 5.63 14.56
CA SER A 179 14.80 5.71 15.74
C SER A 179 13.84 4.51 15.82
N LEU A 180 13.50 3.92 14.69
CA LEU A 180 12.55 2.83 14.57
C LEU A 180 13.12 1.49 15.04
N LEU A 181 14.45 1.33 15.06
CA LEU A 181 15.10 0.14 15.64
C LEU A 181 14.77 -0.03 17.12
N MET A 182 14.60 1.08 17.86
CA MET A 182 14.22 1.06 19.28
C MET A 182 12.71 0.84 19.48
N GLY A 183 11.88 1.23 18.50
CA GLY A 183 10.43 1.06 18.48
C GLY A 183 9.91 -0.24 17.84
N THR A 184 10.81 -1.11 17.36
CA THR A 184 10.52 -2.33 16.58
C THR A 184 9.41 -3.21 17.18
N PHE A 185 9.32 -3.32 18.50
CA PHE A 185 8.26 -4.09 19.17
C PHE A 185 6.86 -3.55 18.90
N ARG A 186 6.69 -2.21 18.90
CA ARG A 186 5.40 -1.57 18.61
C ARG A 186 5.02 -1.76 17.14
N LEU A 187 6.01 -1.62 16.25
CA LEU A 187 5.81 -1.85 14.82
C LEU A 187 5.30 -3.27 14.54
N PHE A 188 5.98 -4.29 15.09
CA PHE A 188 5.53 -5.68 14.97
C PHE A 188 4.17 -5.92 15.63
N GLY A 189 3.89 -5.25 16.74
CA GLY A 189 2.57 -5.29 17.39
C GLY A 189 1.46 -4.83 16.45
N SER A 190 1.62 -3.64 15.85
CA SER A 190 0.65 -3.08 14.90
C SER A 190 0.55 -3.96 13.64
N GLN A 191 1.66 -4.38 13.05
CA GLN A 191 1.65 -5.27 11.87
C GLN A 191 0.91 -6.58 12.15
N ASN A 192 1.22 -7.24 13.27
CA ASN A 192 0.57 -8.50 13.64
C ASN A 192 -0.94 -8.32 13.86
N ALA A 193 -1.37 -7.20 14.47
CA ALA A 193 -2.79 -6.90 14.62
C ALA A 193 -3.50 -6.78 13.26
N TYR A 194 -2.89 -6.08 12.28
CA TYR A 194 -3.42 -5.98 10.93
C TYR A 194 -3.46 -7.33 10.19
N VAL A 195 -2.40 -8.14 10.33
CA VAL A 195 -2.35 -9.50 9.74
C VAL A 195 -3.42 -10.39 10.36
N GLU A 196 -3.61 -10.33 11.68
CA GLU A 196 -4.62 -11.14 12.38
C GLU A 196 -6.04 -10.75 11.94
N VAL A 197 -6.36 -9.45 11.87
CA VAL A 197 -7.66 -8.99 11.37
C VAL A 197 -7.87 -9.38 9.93
N MET A 198 -6.84 -9.26 9.08
CA MET A 198 -6.91 -9.70 7.68
C MET A 198 -7.22 -11.20 7.58
N TRP A 199 -6.49 -12.03 8.32
CA TRP A 199 -6.70 -13.48 8.32
C TRP A 199 -8.10 -13.85 8.83
N LYS A 200 -8.54 -13.28 9.94
CA LYS A 200 -9.90 -13.50 10.48
C LYS A 200 -10.98 -13.06 9.50
N TYR A 201 -10.79 -11.92 8.82
CA TYR A 201 -11.70 -11.44 7.78
C TYR A 201 -11.78 -12.41 6.61
N MET A 202 -10.64 -12.94 6.16
CA MET A 202 -10.61 -13.95 5.10
C MET A 202 -11.36 -15.21 5.53
N LEU A 203 -11.10 -15.73 6.74
CA LEU A 203 -11.78 -16.92 7.26
C LEU A 203 -13.29 -16.71 7.33
N TYR A 204 -13.73 -15.54 7.83
CA TYR A 204 -15.13 -15.16 7.89
C TYR A 204 -15.78 -15.10 6.50
N ARG A 205 -15.08 -14.52 5.51
CA ARG A 205 -15.64 -14.23 4.19
C ARG A 205 -15.58 -15.42 3.22
N TYR A 206 -14.52 -16.21 3.29
CA TYR A 206 -14.16 -17.20 2.27
C TYR A 206 -14.06 -18.63 2.82
N GLY A 207 -13.97 -18.81 4.15
CA GLY A 207 -13.68 -20.10 4.77
C GLY A 207 -12.20 -20.50 4.63
N TYR A 208 -11.78 -21.55 5.34
CA TYR A 208 -10.37 -21.88 5.53
C TYR A 208 -9.58 -22.12 4.24
N PHE A 209 -10.07 -23.01 3.36
CA PHE A 209 -9.30 -23.43 2.17
C PHE A 209 -9.10 -22.26 1.19
N GLU A 210 -10.17 -21.53 0.87
CA GLU A 210 -10.11 -20.40 -0.04
C GLU A 210 -9.31 -19.24 0.57
N SER A 211 -9.39 -19.03 1.88
CA SER A 211 -8.54 -18.06 2.59
C SER A 211 -7.06 -18.37 2.44
N ALA A 212 -6.66 -19.63 2.66
CA ALA A 212 -5.27 -20.04 2.52
C ALA A 212 -4.76 -19.83 1.08
N LYS A 213 -5.57 -20.20 0.09
CA LYS A 213 -5.24 -19.99 -1.33
C LYS A 213 -5.03 -18.50 -1.65
N ARG A 214 -6.00 -17.65 -1.29
CA ARG A 214 -5.92 -16.19 -1.52
C ARG A 214 -4.76 -15.56 -0.79
N PHE A 215 -4.45 -16.01 0.42
CA PHE A 215 -3.32 -15.50 1.18
C PHE A 215 -2.01 -15.82 0.47
N CYS A 216 -1.82 -17.06 0.01
CA CYS A 216 -0.67 -17.45 -0.81
C CYS A 216 -0.56 -16.64 -2.11
N GLU A 217 -1.68 -16.37 -2.77
CA GLU A 217 -1.73 -15.53 -3.97
C GLU A 217 -1.30 -14.08 -3.68
N LEU A 218 -1.79 -13.48 -2.57
CA LEU A 218 -1.35 -12.16 -2.12
C LEU A 218 0.15 -12.12 -1.82
N ILE A 219 0.69 -13.12 -1.11
CA ILE A 219 2.14 -13.24 -0.87
C ILE A 219 2.90 -13.30 -2.19
N LYS A 220 2.45 -14.12 -3.15
CA LYS A 220 3.10 -14.24 -4.45
C LYS A 220 3.08 -12.93 -5.23
N ILE A 221 1.97 -12.20 -5.23
CA ILE A 221 1.85 -10.89 -5.86
C ILE A 221 2.85 -9.90 -5.25
N MET A 222 2.99 -9.88 -3.92
CA MET A 222 3.98 -9.02 -3.26
C MET A 222 5.43 -9.38 -3.63
N LEU A 223 5.77 -10.68 -3.72
CA LEU A 223 7.11 -11.10 -4.14
C LEU A 223 7.41 -10.73 -5.61
N ASP A 224 6.42 -10.88 -6.49
CA ASP A 224 6.54 -10.49 -7.91
C ASP A 224 6.69 -8.97 -8.05
N GLU A 225 5.95 -8.21 -7.25
CA GLU A 225 6.05 -6.75 -7.14
C GLU A 225 7.43 -6.30 -6.67
N ILE A 226 7.93 -6.85 -5.56
CA ILE A 226 9.27 -6.52 -5.05
C ILE A 226 10.33 -6.77 -6.13
N THR A 227 10.26 -7.91 -6.82
CA THR A 227 11.21 -8.26 -7.90
C THR A 227 11.17 -7.24 -9.05
N LEU A 228 9.96 -6.86 -9.47
CA LEU A 228 9.77 -5.85 -10.51
C LEU A 228 10.28 -4.48 -10.05
N SER A 229 9.92 -4.06 -8.85
CA SER A 229 10.29 -2.76 -8.30
C SER A 229 11.79 -2.63 -8.11
N SER A 230 12.50 -3.68 -7.68
CA SER A 230 13.97 -3.71 -7.69
C SER A 230 14.52 -3.57 -9.12
N THR A 231 13.94 -4.28 -10.09
CA THR A 231 14.37 -4.18 -11.50
C THR A 231 14.18 -2.77 -12.07
N ILE A 232 13.05 -2.13 -11.77
CA ILE A 232 12.78 -0.75 -12.19
C ILE A 232 13.74 0.20 -11.47
N ASN A 233 13.95 0.02 -10.16
CA ASN A 233 14.84 0.87 -9.38
C ASN A 233 16.29 0.80 -9.90
N ASP A 234 16.78 -0.38 -10.30
CA ASP A 234 18.15 -0.51 -10.81
C ASP A 234 18.33 0.13 -12.20
N ASN A 235 17.26 0.19 -13.01
CA ASN A 235 17.34 0.53 -14.43
C ASN A 235 16.69 1.87 -14.83
N ASN A 236 15.87 2.48 -13.96
CA ASN A 236 15.06 3.65 -14.30
C ASN A 236 15.34 4.87 -13.40
N LYS A 237 16.38 5.63 -13.74
CA LYS A 237 16.75 6.85 -12.99
C LYS A 237 15.64 7.89 -12.89
N VAL A 238 14.84 8.06 -13.95
CA VAL A 238 13.76 9.07 -13.96
C VAL A 238 12.68 8.73 -12.93
N HIS A 239 12.38 7.43 -12.79
CA HIS A 239 11.45 6.93 -11.78
C HIS A 239 11.99 7.18 -10.37
N ASN A 240 13.26 6.84 -10.12
CA ASN A 240 13.87 6.99 -8.81
C ASN A 240 13.96 8.47 -8.38
N ASP A 241 14.38 9.35 -9.29
CA ASP A 241 14.46 10.80 -9.02
C ASP A 241 13.09 11.38 -8.65
N LEU A 242 12.02 10.89 -9.29
CA LEU A 242 10.66 11.29 -8.97
C LEU A 242 10.25 10.84 -7.57
N LEU A 243 10.45 9.56 -7.26
CA LEU A 243 10.04 8.98 -5.98
C LEU A 243 10.83 9.54 -4.81
N ASN A 244 12.14 9.72 -4.95
CA ASN A 244 12.97 10.35 -3.93
C ASN A 244 12.49 11.77 -3.63
N LYS A 245 12.21 12.56 -4.67
CA LYS A 245 11.69 13.93 -4.49
C LYS A 245 10.36 13.97 -3.75
N ILE A 246 9.43 13.08 -4.10
CA ILE A 246 8.12 13.01 -3.44
C ILE A 246 8.27 12.54 -1.98
N THR A 247 9.17 11.59 -1.73
CA THR A 247 9.48 11.11 -0.38
C THR A 247 9.99 12.25 0.50
N GLU A 248 10.96 13.02 0.02
CA GLU A 248 11.46 14.21 0.72
C GLU A 248 10.38 15.27 0.97
N GLU A 249 9.50 15.52 -0.01
CA GLU A 249 8.40 16.48 0.14
C GLU A 249 7.41 16.06 1.23
N THR A 250 7.09 14.77 1.29
CA THR A 250 6.22 14.19 2.33
C THR A 250 6.87 14.22 3.72
N GLU A 251 8.15 13.91 3.85
CA GLU A 251 8.84 14.05 5.13
C GLU A 251 8.77 15.47 5.66
N ARG A 252 8.96 16.46 4.79
CA ARG A 252 8.85 17.89 5.17
C ARG A 252 7.43 18.22 5.61
N SER A 253 6.40 17.67 4.97
CA SER A 253 5.01 17.95 5.37
C SER A 253 4.68 17.40 6.76
N LEU A 254 5.19 16.21 7.10
CA LEU A 254 5.02 15.61 8.43
C LEU A 254 5.64 16.46 9.55
N ILE A 255 6.77 17.12 9.26
CA ILE A 255 7.43 18.03 10.21
C ILE A 255 6.61 19.32 10.40
N ILE A 256 6.03 19.85 9.31
CA ILE A 256 5.29 21.12 9.32
C ILE A 256 3.94 20.99 10.04
N ASP A 257 3.19 19.91 9.81
CA ASP A 257 1.86 19.71 10.42
C ASP A 257 1.94 19.71 11.96
N ARG A 258 3.04 19.21 12.54
CA ARG A 258 3.22 19.20 14.00
C ARG A 258 3.66 20.52 14.62
N CYS A 259 4.24 21.45 13.85
CA CYS A 259 4.46 22.82 14.33
C CYS A 259 3.14 23.56 14.61
N GLN A 260 2.02 23.02 14.13
CA GLN A 260 0.68 23.55 14.38
C GLN A 260 -0.09 22.74 15.44
N ASP A 261 0.40 21.56 15.84
CA ASP A 261 -0.22 20.71 16.85
C ASP A 261 0.30 21.04 18.26
N ILE A 262 -0.59 21.58 19.09
CA ILE A 262 -0.40 21.68 20.54
C ILE A 262 -0.31 20.25 21.09
N PRO A 263 0.70 19.90 21.91
CA PRO A 263 0.85 18.55 22.43
C PRO A 263 -0.39 18.12 23.22
N LEU A 264 -0.96 16.97 22.84
CA LEU A 264 -2.09 16.32 23.52
C LEU A 264 -1.81 15.91 24.99
N TRP A 265 -0.56 16.05 25.44
CA TRP A 265 -0.19 15.88 26.84
C TRP A 265 0.31 17.21 27.37
N GLY A 266 -0.61 17.94 28.00
CA GLY A 266 -0.37 19.22 28.65
C GLY A 266 0.68 19.15 29.76
N LYS A 267 1.94 19.20 29.38
CA LYS A 267 3.03 19.68 30.24
C LYS A 267 3.85 20.68 29.46
N THR A 268 3.52 21.94 29.65
CA THR A 268 4.50 23.01 29.57
C THR A 268 5.50 22.77 30.69
N GLU A 269 6.74 22.47 30.34
CA GLU A 269 7.87 22.54 31.28
C GLU A 269 7.97 24.00 31.75
N THR A 270 7.73 24.19 33.04
CA THR A 270 8.22 25.35 33.81
C THR A 270 9.64 25.11 34.25
#